data_AF-A0A940D0A6-F1
#
_entry.id   AF-A0A940D0A6-F1
#
_cell.length_a   1.000
_cell.length_b   1.000
_cell.length_c   1.000
_cell.angle_alpha   90.00
_cell.angle_beta   90.00
_cell.angle_gamma   90.00
#
_symmetry.space_group_name_H-M   'P 1'
#
loop_
_entity.id
_entity.type
_entity.pdbx_description
1 polymer ?
#
loop_
_entity_poly.entity_id
_entity_poly.type
_entity_poly.pdbx_seq_one_letter_code
_entity_poly.pdbx_strand_id
1 'polypeptide(L)'
;MNEILGYGEDAFTLWALKKRISETLDKLNDHSSPSDCLIFFRPSFGRSGGKGTAQFGEFDSILVSSKNVYLIESKWDNFSENESDEIILDNEQVLRHKIFSWYYMNWNVQQYPDWRKFVNALQDDFIRNFPDRKIAPPESLLARNLEFVLKKSKGHFEGLSRAYKEPRNVLIYFYNKNKSKEIEKIISRDVIFEVINIDYSQYVLGNFIRLD
;
A
#
# COMPACT_ATOMS: atom_id res chain seq x y z
N MET A 1 25.70 -13.62 13.17
CA MET A 1 24.61 -12.78 12.63
C MET A 1 24.99 -12.47 11.19
N ASN A 2 24.11 -12.70 10.22
CA ASN A 2 24.44 -12.50 8.81
C ASN A 2 24.09 -11.05 8.42
N GLU A 3 24.97 -10.42 7.65
CA GLU A 3 24.68 -9.12 7.04
C GLU A 3 23.83 -9.30 5.78
N ILE A 4 22.76 -8.52 5.66
CA ILE A 4 21.87 -8.56 4.49
C ILE A 4 21.88 -7.18 3.84
N LEU A 5 22.34 -7.11 2.59
CA LEU A 5 22.40 -5.89 1.79
C LEU A 5 21.34 -5.95 0.68
N GLY A 6 20.49 -4.93 0.63
CA GLY A 6 19.44 -4.79 -0.39
C GLY A 6 19.72 -3.64 -1.34
N TYR A 7 19.23 -3.78 -2.58
CA TYR A 7 19.28 -2.75 -3.63
C TYR A 7 17.88 -2.58 -4.22
N GLY A 8 17.54 -1.35 -4.61
CA GLY A 8 16.29 -1.06 -5.30
C GLY A 8 15.14 -0.68 -4.36
N GLU A 9 14.11 -0.09 -4.94
CA GLU A 9 12.89 0.42 -4.28
C GLU A 9 12.35 -0.55 -3.21
N ASP A 10 12.16 -1.82 -3.56
CA ASP A 10 11.67 -2.87 -2.65
C ASP A 10 12.52 -3.01 -1.36
N ALA A 11 13.84 -2.89 -1.47
CA ALA A 11 14.75 -2.99 -0.33
C ALA A 11 14.64 -1.75 0.57
N PHE A 12 14.49 -0.56 -0.01
CA PHE A 12 14.26 0.67 0.76
C PHE A 12 12.90 0.61 1.47
N THR A 13 11.86 0.13 0.80
CA THR A 13 10.54 -0.10 1.41
C THR A 13 10.66 -1.04 2.61
N LEU A 14 11.31 -2.20 2.44
CA LEU A 14 11.48 -3.15 3.54
C LEU A 14 12.31 -2.56 4.69
N TRP A 15 13.39 -1.84 4.37
CA TRP A 15 14.21 -1.15 5.36
C TRP A 15 13.39 -0.13 6.16
N ALA A 16 12.59 0.69 5.48
CA ALA A 16 11.76 1.70 6.12
C ALA A 16 10.71 1.07 7.04
N LEU A 17 10.04 0.02 6.59
CA LEU A 17 9.07 -0.73 7.38
C LEU A 17 9.70 -1.36 8.63
N LYS A 18 10.96 -1.83 8.54
CA LYS A 18 11.66 -2.45 9.67
C LYS A 18 12.26 -1.43 10.65
N LYS A 19 12.80 -0.32 10.15
CA LYS A 19 13.68 0.57 10.93
C LYS A 19 13.12 1.97 11.13
N ARG A 20 12.17 2.40 10.29
CA ARG A 20 11.66 3.78 10.23
C ARG A 20 10.14 3.89 10.40
N ILE A 21 9.46 2.81 10.79
CA ILE A 21 8.00 2.83 10.92
C ILE A 21 7.47 3.87 11.90
N SER A 22 8.18 4.15 13.00
CA SER A 22 7.80 5.24 13.93
C SER A 22 7.80 6.60 13.23
N GLU A 23 8.84 6.87 12.43
CA GLU A 23 8.92 8.11 11.64
C GLU A 23 7.80 8.19 10.60
N THR A 24 7.49 7.07 9.93
CA THR A 24 6.38 7.00 8.98
C THR A 24 5.04 7.32 9.66
N LEU A 25 4.78 6.72 10.84
CA LEU A 25 3.55 6.95 11.61
C LEU A 25 3.44 8.41 12.10
N ASP A 26 4.54 8.97 12.62
CA ASP A 26 4.58 10.36 13.08
C ASP A 26 4.25 11.34 11.94
N LYS A 27 4.83 11.14 10.75
CA LYS A 27 4.53 11.96 9.55
C LYS A 27 3.08 11.82 9.08
N LEU A 28 2.44 10.69 9.33
CA LEU A 28 1.01 10.47 9.07
C LEU A 28 0.10 11.01 10.17
N ASN A 29 0.65 11.64 11.21
CA ASN A 29 -0.03 12.04 12.44
C ASN A 29 -0.75 10.86 13.12
N ASP A 30 -0.12 9.68 13.03
CA ASP A 30 -0.57 8.44 13.64
C ASP A 30 0.33 8.12 14.83
N HIS A 31 -0.24 8.06 16.03
CA HIS A 31 0.51 7.79 17.26
C HIS A 31 0.31 6.35 17.73
N SER A 32 -0.04 5.45 16.81
CA SER A 32 -0.06 4.01 17.09
C SER A 32 1.34 3.53 17.44
N SER A 33 1.46 2.56 18.35
CA SER A 33 2.74 1.92 18.59
C SER A 33 3.16 1.10 17.36
N PRO A 34 4.43 1.19 16.89
CA PRO A 34 4.98 0.30 15.89
C PRO A 34 4.77 -1.19 16.17
N SER A 35 4.84 -1.60 17.44
CA SER A 35 4.64 -3.00 17.87
C SER A 35 3.24 -3.51 17.58
N ASP A 36 2.28 -2.58 17.49
CA ASP A 36 0.87 -2.88 17.32
C ASP A 36 0.48 -2.74 15.85
N CYS A 37 1.41 -2.46 14.93
CA CYS A 37 1.12 -2.39 13.51
C CYS A 37 1.15 -3.77 12.85
N LEU A 38 0.23 -3.98 11.90
CA LEU A 38 0.28 -5.08 10.95
C LEU A 38 0.78 -4.56 9.61
N ILE A 39 1.75 -5.25 9.02
CA ILE A 39 2.35 -4.87 7.74
C ILE A 39 2.22 -6.03 6.77
N PHE A 40 1.61 -5.79 5.61
CA PHE A 40 1.76 -6.63 4.44
C PHE A 40 2.85 -6.05 3.57
N PHE A 41 3.96 -6.76 3.43
CA PHE A 41 5.02 -6.38 2.48
C PHE A 41 4.75 -7.06 1.15
N ARG A 42 4.64 -6.27 0.08
CA ARG A 42 4.36 -6.73 -1.29
C ARG A 42 3.13 -7.64 -1.47
N PRO A 43 1.94 -7.29 -0.93
CA PRO A 43 0.74 -8.06 -1.21
C PRO A 43 0.36 -7.94 -2.69
N SER A 44 0.42 -9.07 -3.39
CA SER A 44 0.13 -9.16 -4.82
C SER A 44 -1.31 -9.60 -5.08
N PHE A 45 -2.00 -8.85 -5.93
CA PHE A 45 -3.36 -9.11 -6.43
C PHE A 45 -3.37 -9.38 -7.93
N GLY A 46 -2.26 -9.93 -8.43
CA GLY A 46 -2.07 -10.38 -9.82
C GLY A 46 -1.53 -9.28 -10.74
N ARG A 47 -0.83 -9.71 -11.81
CA ARG A 47 -0.07 -8.83 -12.72
C ARG A 47 -0.72 -8.61 -14.09
N SER A 48 -1.71 -9.41 -14.45
CA SER A 48 -2.46 -9.31 -15.70
C SER A 48 -3.65 -8.36 -15.53
N GLY A 49 -3.36 -7.11 -15.22
CA GLY A 49 -4.34 -6.02 -15.03
C GLY A 49 -5.03 -5.56 -16.32
N GLY A 50 -5.25 -6.43 -17.31
CA GLY A 50 -5.96 -6.09 -18.53
C GLY A 50 -7.47 -5.89 -18.34
N LYS A 51 -8.15 -5.41 -19.38
CA LYS A 51 -9.62 -5.27 -19.39
C LYS A 51 -10.31 -6.61 -19.12
N GLY A 52 -11.38 -6.58 -18.33
CA GLY A 52 -12.18 -7.76 -17.97
C GLY A 52 -11.52 -8.71 -16.97
N THR A 53 -10.36 -8.33 -16.39
CA THR A 53 -9.69 -9.13 -15.35
C THR A 53 -10.07 -8.66 -13.95
N ALA A 54 -9.90 -9.56 -12.98
CA ALA A 54 -10.06 -9.25 -11.57
C ALA A 54 -8.76 -8.78 -10.91
N GLN A 55 -7.63 -8.90 -11.62
CA GLN A 55 -6.32 -8.57 -11.10
C GLN A 55 -6.08 -7.07 -11.19
N PHE A 56 -5.44 -6.50 -10.18
CA PHE A 56 -5.25 -5.05 -10.08
C PHE A 56 -3.87 -4.66 -9.53
N GLY A 57 -2.88 -5.55 -9.60
CA GLY A 57 -1.49 -5.23 -9.29
C GLY A 57 -1.06 -5.59 -7.88
N GLU A 58 0.05 -5.00 -7.45
CA GLU A 58 0.75 -5.29 -6.20
C GLU A 58 1.12 -3.97 -5.54
N PHE A 59 0.83 -3.83 -4.24
CA PHE A 59 1.30 -2.68 -3.47
C PHE A 59 2.71 -2.96 -2.97
N ASP A 60 3.52 -1.92 -2.78
CA ASP A 60 4.83 -2.08 -2.11
C ASP A 60 4.62 -2.47 -0.65
N SER A 61 3.64 -1.85 0.01
CA SER A 61 3.11 -2.36 1.27
C SER A 61 1.70 -1.90 1.60
N ILE A 62 1.07 -2.59 2.56
CA ILE A 62 -0.12 -2.13 3.25
C ILE A 62 0.20 -2.11 4.74
N LEU A 63 0.09 -0.94 5.35
CA LEU A 63 0.28 -0.74 6.79
C LEU A 63 -1.08 -0.58 7.47
N VAL A 64 -1.33 -1.37 8.49
CA VAL A 64 -2.53 -1.29 9.33
C VAL A 64 -2.08 -0.88 10.73
N SER A 65 -2.51 0.29 11.17
CA SER A 65 -2.29 0.81 12.52
C SER A 65 -3.55 0.68 13.36
N SER A 66 -3.48 1.06 14.64
CA SER A 66 -4.67 1.15 15.50
C SER A 66 -5.67 2.25 15.07
N LYS A 67 -5.26 3.16 14.17
CA LYS A 67 -6.08 4.28 13.71
C LYS A 67 -6.58 4.13 12.27
N ASN A 68 -5.79 3.57 11.36
CA ASN A 68 -6.12 3.56 9.94
C ASN A 68 -5.40 2.44 9.15
N VAL A 69 -5.84 2.24 7.91
CA VAL A 69 -5.15 1.46 6.88
C VAL A 69 -4.47 2.43 5.91
N TYR A 70 -3.22 2.18 5.60
CA TYR A 70 -2.40 2.95 4.68
C TYR A 70 -1.99 2.06 3.52
N LEU A 71 -2.37 2.46 2.30
CA LEU A 71 -1.95 1.84 1.05
C LEU A 71 -0.70 2.56 0.59
N ILE A 72 0.44 1.87 0.56
CA ILE A 72 1.74 2.47 0.36
C ILE A 72 2.29 2.08 -1.02
N GLU A 73 2.61 3.10 -1.80
CA GLU A 73 3.53 3.04 -2.94
C GLU A 73 4.84 3.68 -2.53
N SER A 74 5.93 3.21 -3.12
CA SER A 74 7.28 3.68 -2.87
C SER A 74 7.89 4.18 -4.16
N LYS A 75 8.71 5.21 -4.05
CA LYS A 75 9.59 5.69 -5.12
C LYS A 75 10.93 6.05 -4.52
N TRP A 76 11.97 6.03 -5.35
CA TRP A 76 13.29 6.44 -4.93
C TRP A 76 14.02 7.22 -6.01
N ASP A 77 14.98 8.04 -5.60
CA ASP A 77 15.83 8.82 -6.50
C ASP A 77 16.79 7.97 -7.34
N ASN A 78 16.84 6.64 -7.14
CA ASN A 78 17.71 5.70 -7.84
C ASN A 78 19.19 6.13 -7.84
N PHE A 79 19.64 6.73 -6.74
CA PHE A 79 20.99 7.31 -6.57
C PHE A 79 21.37 8.39 -7.59
N SER A 80 20.39 8.89 -8.34
CA SER A 80 20.58 9.91 -9.37
C SER A 80 20.36 11.30 -8.81
N GLU A 81 21.03 12.28 -9.42
CA GLU A 81 20.68 13.68 -9.19
C GLU A 81 19.29 13.92 -9.77
N ASN A 82 18.37 14.34 -8.91
CA ASN A 82 17.03 14.68 -9.32
C ASN A 82 16.66 16.01 -8.66
N GLU A 83 16.41 17.00 -9.51
CA GLU A 83 15.98 18.35 -9.13
C GLU A 83 14.46 18.51 -9.16
N SER A 84 13.73 17.54 -9.70
CA SER A 84 12.26 17.53 -9.71
C SER A 84 11.74 17.25 -8.31
N ASP A 85 10.85 18.12 -7.84
CA ASP A 85 10.02 17.96 -6.65
C ASP A 85 8.68 17.25 -6.96
N GLU A 86 8.49 16.81 -8.21
CA GLU A 86 7.28 16.15 -8.68
C GLU A 86 7.49 14.64 -8.94
N ILE A 87 6.48 13.84 -8.56
CA ILE A 87 6.33 12.45 -8.99
C ILE A 87 5.00 12.25 -9.70
N ILE A 88 5.05 11.61 -10.87
CA ILE A 88 3.87 11.19 -11.62
C ILE A 88 3.59 9.72 -11.27
N LEU A 89 2.36 9.43 -10.85
CA LEU A 89 1.91 8.05 -10.63
C LEU A 89 1.18 7.52 -11.86
N ASP A 90 1.48 6.28 -12.22
CA ASP A 90 0.83 5.61 -13.33
C ASP A 90 -0.66 5.36 -13.04
N ASN A 91 -1.48 5.38 -14.09
CA ASN A 91 -2.93 5.14 -13.95
C ASN A 91 -3.27 3.81 -13.29
N GLU A 92 -2.43 2.79 -13.46
CA GLU A 92 -2.62 1.49 -12.83
C GLU A 92 -2.34 1.54 -11.31
N GLN A 93 -1.37 2.35 -10.86
CA GLN A 93 -1.14 2.58 -9.43
C GLN A 93 -2.34 3.28 -8.81
N VAL A 94 -2.84 4.34 -9.46
CA VAL A 94 -4.05 5.05 -9.03
C VAL A 94 -5.26 4.09 -8.97
N LEU A 95 -5.49 3.31 -10.03
CA LEU A 95 -6.62 2.39 -10.11
C LEU A 95 -6.57 1.29 -9.04
N ARG A 96 -5.39 0.73 -8.78
CA ARG A 96 -5.16 -0.27 -7.74
C ARG A 96 -5.62 0.22 -6.37
N HIS A 97 -5.27 1.45 -6.01
CA HIS A 97 -5.69 2.07 -4.74
C HIS A 97 -7.20 2.17 -4.65
N LYS A 98 -7.87 2.65 -5.71
CA LYS A 98 -9.33 2.78 -5.74
C LYS A 98 -10.03 1.43 -5.59
N ILE A 99 -9.55 0.40 -6.31
CA ILE A 99 -10.12 -0.95 -6.25
C ILE A 99 -9.95 -1.54 -4.85
N PHE A 100 -8.76 -1.44 -4.26
CA PHE A 100 -8.54 -1.96 -2.91
C PHE A 100 -9.37 -1.21 -1.86
N SER A 101 -9.46 0.12 -1.93
CA SER A 101 -10.32 0.91 -1.04
C SER A 101 -11.79 0.50 -1.17
N TRP A 102 -12.30 0.27 -2.39
CA TRP A 102 -13.65 -0.25 -2.59
C TRP A 102 -13.83 -1.62 -1.92
N TYR A 103 -12.90 -2.56 -2.10
CA TYR A 103 -12.95 -3.86 -1.43
C TYR A 103 -12.94 -3.72 0.09
N TYR A 104 -12.06 -2.87 0.63
CA TYR A 104 -11.95 -2.64 2.05
C TYR A 104 -13.23 -2.04 2.65
N MET A 105 -13.85 -1.08 1.97
CA MET A 105 -15.08 -0.45 2.46
C MET A 105 -16.29 -1.37 2.36
N ASN A 106 -16.38 -2.20 1.33
CA ASN A 106 -17.55 -3.03 1.08
C ASN A 106 -17.47 -4.44 1.66
N TRP A 107 -16.27 -4.95 1.93
CA TRP A 107 -16.12 -6.26 2.56
C TRP A 107 -16.54 -6.22 4.03
N ASN A 108 -17.57 -7.00 4.37
CA ASN A 108 -18.06 -7.16 5.73
C ASN A 108 -18.38 -8.63 5.99
N VAL A 109 -17.58 -9.29 6.83
CA VAL A 109 -17.73 -10.72 7.13
C VAL A 109 -19.05 -11.06 7.83
N GLN A 110 -19.64 -10.11 8.56
CA GLN A 110 -20.92 -10.33 9.24
C GLN A 110 -22.08 -10.34 8.25
N GLN A 111 -22.00 -9.52 7.18
CA GLN A 111 -23.01 -9.44 6.13
C GLN A 111 -22.78 -10.49 5.04
N TYR A 112 -21.52 -10.73 4.70
CA TYR A 112 -21.09 -11.66 3.66
C TYR A 112 -20.15 -12.69 4.29
N PRO A 113 -20.68 -13.81 4.83
CA PRO A 113 -19.87 -14.78 5.58
C PRO A 113 -18.86 -15.53 4.71
N ASP A 114 -18.99 -15.46 3.38
CA ASP A 114 -18.08 -16.06 2.42
C ASP A 114 -17.94 -15.18 1.17
N TRP A 115 -16.83 -15.37 0.45
CA TRP A 115 -16.51 -14.59 -0.75
C TRP A 115 -17.55 -14.73 -1.87
N ARG A 116 -18.19 -15.91 -2.00
CA ARG A 116 -19.20 -16.15 -3.04
C ARG A 116 -20.43 -15.27 -2.80
N LYS A 117 -20.90 -15.16 -1.56
CA LYS A 117 -22.02 -14.26 -1.20
C LYS A 117 -21.68 -12.79 -1.44
N PHE A 118 -20.46 -12.38 -1.12
CA PHE A 118 -19.98 -11.03 -1.42
C PHE A 118 -20.01 -10.72 -2.92
N VAL A 119 -19.47 -11.63 -3.75
CA VAL A 119 -19.50 -11.49 -5.22
C VAL A 119 -20.95 -11.40 -5.70
N ASN A 120 -21.80 -12.35 -5.32
CA ASN A 120 -23.20 -12.39 -5.76
C ASN A 120 -23.97 -11.10 -5.40
N ALA A 121 -23.66 -10.48 -4.26
CA ALA A 121 -24.35 -9.28 -3.80
C ALA A 121 -23.82 -7.99 -4.45
N LEU A 122 -22.52 -7.88 -4.70
CA LEU A 122 -21.87 -6.61 -5.04
C LEU A 122 -21.22 -6.57 -6.43
N GLN A 123 -21.30 -7.64 -7.22
CA GLN A 123 -20.72 -7.67 -8.57
C GLN A 123 -21.22 -6.52 -9.45
N ASP A 124 -22.53 -6.24 -9.45
CA ASP A 124 -23.11 -5.16 -10.26
C ASP A 124 -22.67 -3.77 -9.76
N ASP A 125 -22.54 -3.60 -8.44
CA ASP A 125 -22.01 -2.36 -7.87
C ASP A 125 -20.55 -2.14 -8.24
N PHE A 126 -19.75 -3.20 -8.16
CA PHE A 126 -18.36 -3.15 -8.55
C PHE A 126 -18.21 -2.77 -10.03
N ILE A 127 -18.99 -3.36 -10.93
CA ILE A 127 -18.96 -3.02 -12.36
C ILE A 127 -19.36 -1.56 -12.60
N ARG A 128 -20.35 -1.02 -11.88
CA ARG A 128 -20.70 0.41 -12.00
C ARG A 128 -19.54 1.33 -11.64
N ASN A 129 -18.76 0.98 -10.62
CA ASN A 129 -17.60 1.74 -10.18
C ASN A 129 -16.36 1.49 -11.06
N PHE A 130 -16.24 0.29 -11.63
CA PHE A 130 -15.10 -0.15 -12.43
C PHE A 130 -15.57 -0.95 -13.67
N PRO A 131 -16.07 -0.28 -14.73
CA PRO A 131 -16.76 -0.95 -15.85
C PRO A 131 -15.94 -2.00 -16.60
N ASP A 132 -14.63 -1.83 -16.65
CA ASP A 132 -13.69 -2.75 -17.32
C ASP A 132 -13.10 -3.80 -16.36
N ARG A 133 -13.64 -3.97 -15.15
CA ARG A 133 -13.12 -4.87 -14.11
C ARG A 133 -14.21 -5.81 -13.61
N LYS A 134 -13.78 -6.88 -12.92
CA LYS A 134 -14.67 -7.81 -12.23
C LYS A 134 -14.15 -8.14 -10.83
N ILE A 135 -15.04 -8.61 -9.95
CA ILE A 135 -14.60 -9.10 -8.64
C ILE A 135 -13.78 -10.37 -8.82
N ALA A 136 -12.81 -10.59 -7.93
CA ALA A 136 -12.05 -11.84 -7.87
C ALA A 136 -13.00 -13.05 -7.85
N PRO A 137 -12.88 -14.00 -8.78
CA PRO A 137 -13.77 -15.16 -8.82
C PRO A 137 -13.69 -15.95 -7.52
N PRO A 138 -14.82 -16.47 -7.00
CA PRO A 138 -14.81 -17.35 -5.83
C PRO A 138 -13.81 -18.49 -5.98
N GLU A 139 -13.21 -18.90 -4.86
CA GLU A 139 -12.26 -20.01 -4.75
C GLU A 139 -10.91 -19.81 -5.47
N SER A 140 -10.76 -18.74 -6.26
CA SER A 140 -9.47 -18.38 -6.88
C SER A 140 -8.41 -18.00 -5.84
N LEU A 141 -7.13 -18.18 -6.19
CA LEU A 141 -6.01 -17.73 -5.36
C LEU A 141 -6.11 -16.22 -5.04
N LEU A 142 -6.50 -15.42 -6.03
CA LEU A 142 -6.70 -13.99 -5.87
C LEU A 142 -7.76 -13.69 -4.80
N ALA A 143 -8.92 -14.34 -4.86
CA ALA A 143 -9.98 -14.16 -3.87
C ALA A 143 -9.50 -14.55 -2.46
N ARG A 144 -8.77 -15.67 -2.32
CA ARG A 144 -8.22 -16.12 -1.04
C ARG A 144 -7.23 -15.12 -0.45
N ASN A 145 -6.31 -14.60 -1.27
CA ASN A 145 -5.32 -13.62 -0.84
C ASN A 145 -5.99 -12.30 -0.43
N LEU A 146 -6.94 -11.83 -1.23
CA LEU A 146 -7.67 -10.60 -0.96
C LEU A 146 -8.53 -10.73 0.30
N GLU A 147 -9.27 -11.83 0.45
CA GLU A 147 -10.05 -12.12 1.65
C GLU A 147 -9.16 -12.21 2.90
N PHE A 148 -7.98 -12.84 2.80
CA PHE A 148 -7.02 -12.91 3.90
C PHE A 148 -6.56 -11.52 4.35
N VAL A 149 -6.10 -10.69 3.41
CA VAL A 149 -5.67 -9.31 3.71
C VAL A 149 -6.80 -8.51 4.33
N LEU A 150 -8.01 -8.55 3.74
CA LEU A 150 -9.17 -7.82 4.25
C LEU A 150 -9.59 -8.27 5.65
N LYS A 151 -9.64 -9.58 5.91
CA LYS A 151 -9.98 -10.14 7.22
C LYS A 151 -8.93 -9.74 8.27
N LYS A 152 -7.65 -9.86 7.94
CA LYS A 152 -6.56 -9.49 8.87
C LYS A 152 -6.55 -7.99 9.15
N SER A 153 -6.73 -7.14 8.14
CA SER A 153 -6.81 -5.69 8.32
C SER A 153 -8.02 -5.28 9.15
N LYS A 154 -9.21 -5.85 8.92
CA LYS A 154 -10.41 -5.52 9.71
C LYS A 154 -10.37 -6.10 11.12
N GLY A 155 -9.86 -7.32 11.27
CA GLY A 155 -9.64 -7.97 12.56
C GLY A 155 -8.71 -7.16 13.47
N HIS A 156 -7.81 -6.37 12.87
CA HIS A 156 -6.94 -5.46 13.61
C HIS A 156 -7.71 -4.35 14.37
N PHE A 157 -8.94 -4.04 13.95
CA PHE A 157 -9.79 -3.05 14.61
C PHE A 157 -10.86 -3.68 15.51
N GLU A 158 -10.95 -5.01 15.60
CA GLU A 158 -11.95 -5.68 16.45
C GLU A 158 -11.74 -5.29 17.93
N GLY A 159 -12.83 -4.90 18.60
CA GLY A 159 -12.79 -4.40 19.97
C GLY A 159 -12.49 -2.90 20.11
N LEU A 160 -12.05 -2.24 19.03
CA LEU A 160 -12.01 -0.78 18.95
C LEU A 160 -13.39 -0.34 18.45
N SER A 161 -14.23 0.26 19.29
CA SER A 161 -15.58 0.75 18.93
C SER A 161 -15.53 1.91 17.92
N ARG A 162 -15.05 1.65 16.71
CA ARG A 162 -14.79 2.64 15.66
C ARG A 162 -15.35 2.13 14.34
N ALA A 163 -15.97 3.05 13.59
CA ALA A 163 -16.32 2.78 12.21
C ALA A 163 -15.05 2.61 11.38
N TYR A 164 -15.08 1.68 10.42
CA TYR A 164 -14.01 1.54 9.44
C TYR A 164 -13.91 2.84 8.62
N LYS A 165 -12.70 3.38 8.54
CA LYS A 165 -12.39 4.56 7.71
C LYS A 165 -11.88 4.09 6.35
N GLU A 166 -12.08 4.93 5.35
CA GLU A 166 -11.46 4.71 4.05
C GLU A 166 -9.93 4.67 4.19
N PRO A 167 -9.24 3.71 3.53
CA PRO A 167 -7.79 3.65 3.54
C PRO A 167 -7.16 4.94 3.02
N ARG A 168 -6.06 5.37 3.65
CA ARG A 168 -5.26 6.52 3.22
C ARG A 168 -4.23 6.08 2.18
N ASN A 169 -4.08 6.84 1.11
CA ASN A 169 -3.08 6.56 0.07
C ASN A 169 -1.80 7.31 0.39
N VAL A 170 -0.67 6.60 0.41
CA VAL A 170 0.62 7.13 0.83
C VAL A 170 1.65 6.82 -0.23
N LEU A 171 2.47 7.82 -0.55
CA LEU A 171 3.70 7.66 -1.32
C LEU A 171 4.87 7.88 -0.38
N ILE A 172 5.70 6.86 -0.20
CA ILE A 172 7.00 7.02 0.47
C ILE A 172 8.04 7.30 -0.60
N TYR A 173 8.70 8.45 -0.50
CA TYR A 173 9.82 8.80 -1.38
C TYR A 173 11.15 8.68 -0.64
N PHE A 174 12.01 7.83 -1.15
CA PHE A 174 13.36 7.62 -0.66
C PHE A 174 14.34 8.50 -1.42
N TYR A 175 15.03 9.38 -0.70
CA TYR A 175 15.98 10.30 -1.32
C TYR A 175 17.29 10.34 -0.54
N ASN A 176 18.38 10.63 -1.24
CA ASN A 176 19.66 10.96 -0.66
C ASN A 176 19.78 12.48 -0.60
N LYS A 177 19.67 13.09 0.58
CA LYS A 177 19.76 14.57 0.71
C LYS A 177 21.05 15.20 0.18
N ASN A 178 22.11 14.40 -0.02
CA ASN A 178 23.37 14.88 -0.59
C ASN A 178 23.36 14.90 -2.13
N LYS A 179 22.31 14.37 -2.78
CA LYS A 179 22.21 14.22 -4.24
C LYS A 179 20.88 14.66 -4.83
N SER A 180 19.79 14.53 -4.08
CA SER A 180 18.43 14.82 -4.52
C SER A 180 17.65 15.55 -3.44
N LYS A 181 16.49 16.11 -3.81
CA LYS A 181 15.60 16.88 -2.96
C LYS A 181 14.39 16.04 -2.55
N GLU A 182 13.70 16.52 -1.53
CA GLU A 182 12.37 16.03 -1.19
C GLU A 182 11.38 16.30 -2.33
N ILE A 183 10.33 15.48 -2.43
CA ILE A 183 9.21 15.76 -3.31
C ILE A 183 8.12 16.49 -2.54
N GLU A 184 7.49 17.45 -3.21
CA GLU A 184 6.40 18.26 -2.65
C GLU A 184 5.08 17.96 -3.34
N LYS A 185 5.12 17.45 -4.58
CA LYS A 185 3.93 17.31 -5.42
C LYS A 185 3.82 15.93 -6.04
N ILE A 186 2.63 15.35 -5.91
CA ILE A 186 2.25 14.13 -6.62
C ILE A 186 1.25 14.50 -7.70
N ILE A 187 1.56 14.12 -8.93
CA ILE A 187 0.63 14.17 -10.05
C ILE A 187 -0.06 12.81 -10.13
N SER A 188 -1.21 12.71 -9.47
CA SER A 188 -2.13 11.58 -9.50
C SER A 188 -3.51 12.10 -9.85
N ARG A 189 -4.17 11.50 -10.85
CA ARG A 189 -5.40 12.04 -11.46
C ARG A 189 -6.46 12.45 -10.43
N ASP A 190 -7.05 11.46 -9.78
CA ASP A 190 -8.27 11.61 -8.97
C ASP A 190 -8.17 10.92 -7.61
N VAL A 191 -6.95 10.52 -7.23
CA VAL A 191 -6.63 9.97 -5.93
C VAL A 191 -5.58 10.87 -5.30
N ILE A 192 -5.85 11.33 -4.08
CA ILE A 192 -4.92 12.15 -3.30
C ILE A 192 -3.99 11.21 -2.55
N PHE A 193 -2.69 11.47 -2.66
CA PHE A 193 -1.64 10.76 -1.94
C PHE A 193 -0.98 11.70 -0.94
N GLU A 194 -0.75 11.19 0.27
CA GLU A 194 0.12 11.83 1.24
C GLU A 194 1.57 11.45 0.95
N VAL A 195 2.44 12.45 0.94
CA VAL A 195 3.88 12.26 0.70
C VAL A 195 4.62 12.07 2.01
N ILE A 196 5.49 11.06 2.06
CA ILE A 196 6.46 10.87 3.13
C ILE A 196 7.86 10.80 2.52
N ASN A 197 8.64 11.86 2.66
CA ASN A 197 10.04 11.87 2.26
C ASN A 197 10.90 11.20 3.34
N ILE A 198 11.76 10.23 2.99
CA ILE A 198 12.69 9.57 3.91
C ILE A 198 14.11 9.70 3.37
N ASP A 199 14.95 10.43 4.11
CA ASP A 199 16.38 10.57 3.82
C ASP A 199 17.13 9.27 4.17
N TYR A 200 17.67 8.60 3.15
CA TYR A 200 18.45 7.39 3.32
C TYR A 200 19.96 7.61 3.34
N SER A 201 20.44 8.85 3.14
CA SER A 201 21.85 9.18 2.82
C SER A 201 22.89 8.58 3.78
N GLN A 202 22.57 8.52 5.08
CA GLN A 202 23.46 8.02 6.13
C GLN A 202 23.41 6.50 6.34
N TYR A 203 22.51 5.79 5.64
CA TYR A 203 22.23 4.37 5.85
C TYR A 203 22.73 3.47 4.72
N VAL A 204 23.29 4.05 3.66
CA VAL A 204 23.77 3.31 2.49
C VAL A 204 25.26 3.00 2.56
N LEU A 205 25.61 1.79 2.13
CA LEU A 205 26.97 1.33 1.91
C LEU A 205 27.17 1.14 0.40
N GLY A 206 27.84 2.10 -0.23
CA GLY A 206 27.86 2.19 -1.70
C GLY A 206 26.45 2.46 -2.22
N ASN A 207 25.91 1.53 -3.02
CA ASN A 207 24.55 1.59 -3.55
C ASN A 207 23.58 0.63 -2.84
N PHE A 208 23.95 0.10 -1.68
CA PHE A 208 23.13 -0.89 -0.95
C PHE A 208 22.69 -0.34 0.40
N ILE A 209 21.55 -0.83 0.89
CA ILE A 209 21.05 -0.56 2.24
C ILE A 209 21.07 -1.82 3.09
N ARG A 210 21.41 -1.68 4.37
CA ARG A 210 21.47 -2.80 5.31
C ARG A 210 20.09 -3.14 5.88
N LEU A 211 19.70 -4.41 5.83
CA LEU A 211 18.35 -4.87 6.13
C LEU A 211 18.20 -5.64 7.45
N ASP A 212 19.28 -6.14 8.06
CA ASP A 212 19.24 -6.90 9.32
C ASP A 212 18.89 -6.03 10.54
#